data_AF-C0GHP0-F1
#
_entry.id   AF-C0GHP0-F1
#
_cell.length_a   1.000
_cell.length_b   1.000
_cell.length_c   1.000
_cell.angle_alpha   90.00
_cell.angle_beta   90.00
_cell.angle_gamma   90.00
#
_symmetry.space_group_name_H-M   'P 1'
#
loop_
_entity.id
_entity.type
_entity.pdbx_description
1 polymer ?
#
loop_
_entity_poly.entity_id
_entity_poly.type
_entity_poly.pdbx_seq_one_letter_code
_entity_poly.pdbx_strand_id
1 'polypeptide(L)'
;MFEDRLFRGFIAGIAGGIIMNIYGVISWLIGFSEVPFWQWASIIILGEPDIQGIGQHVIGLIGHLVFTGILGILFAYFLPAVSSRLYLFKGWLFGVTIWFIIYSVSHLFEVEGTFPIELRTATSNVIGASIWGVVLAAVLAILDKKRKVT
;
A
#
# COMPACT_ATOMS: atom_id res chain seq x y z
N MET A 1 -1.66 21.61 10.14
CA MET A 1 -1.29 20.45 9.30
C MET A 1 -2.02 19.18 9.72
N PHE A 2 -1.88 18.69 10.96
CA PHE A 2 -2.61 17.49 11.44
C PHE A 2 -4.13 17.68 11.68
N GLU A 3 -4.63 18.91 11.61
CA GLU A 3 -6.07 19.18 11.65
C GLU A 3 -6.76 18.74 10.35
N ASP A 4 -6.03 18.78 9.24
CA ASP A 4 -6.55 18.45 7.92
C ASP A 4 -6.73 16.92 7.79
N ARG A 5 -7.91 16.50 7.32
CA ARG A 5 -8.23 15.08 7.10
C ARG A 5 -7.43 14.49 5.94
N LEU A 6 -7.21 15.25 4.87
CA LEU A 6 -6.36 14.85 3.75
C LEU A 6 -4.96 14.54 4.26
N PHE A 7 -4.37 15.45 5.03
CA PHE A 7 -3.02 15.24 5.55
C PHE A 7 -2.92 14.01 6.46
N ARG A 8 -3.88 13.80 7.36
CA ARG A 8 -3.91 12.61 8.22
C ARG A 8 -4.08 11.31 7.43
N GLY A 9 -4.96 11.30 6.43
CA GLY A 9 -5.12 10.16 5.52
C GLY A 9 -3.83 9.84 4.78
N PHE A 10 -3.16 10.87 4.26
CA PHE A 10 -1.88 10.73 3.56
C PHE A 10 -0.79 10.13 4.46
N ILE A 11 -0.63 10.67 5.68
CA ILE A 11 0.36 10.16 6.65
C ILE A 11 0.03 8.74 7.10
N ALA A 12 -1.23 8.43 7.33
CA ALA A 12 -1.64 7.08 7.70
C ALA A 12 -1.37 6.07 6.56
N GLY A 13 -1.61 6.48 5.31
CA GLY A 13 -1.29 5.70 4.11
C GLY A 13 0.21 5.43 3.96
N ILE A 14 1.05 6.47 4.12
CA ILE A 14 2.51 6.33 4.11
C ILE A 14 2.98 5.41 5.24
N ALA A 15 2.47 5.59 6.46
CA ALA A 15 2.86 4.76 7.59
C ALA A 15 2.55 3.28 7.32
N GLY A 16 1.36 2.97 6.79
CA GLY A 16 1.04 1.63 6.32
C GLY A 16 1.97 1.16 5.21
N GLY A 17 2.29 2.03 4.25
CA GLY A 17 3.15 1.73 3.11
C GLY A 17 4.59 1.39 3.52
N ILE A 18 5.13 2.06 4.54
CA ILE A 18 6.44 1.77 5.13
C ILE A 18 6.44 0.38 5.76
N ILE A 19 5.45 0.06 6.61
CA ILE A 19 5.37 -1.25 7.27
C ILE A 19 5.17 -2.37 6.23
N MET A 20 4.35 -2.13 5.21
CA MET A 20 4.17 -3.05 4.09
C MET A 20 5.46 -3.30 3.32
N ASN A 21 6.28 -2.26 3.07
CA ASN A 21 7.57 -2.42 2.42
C ASN A 21 8.57 -3.20 3.28
N ILE A 22 8.61 -2.95 4.60
CA ILE A 22 9.46 -3.74 5.52
C ILE A 22 9.09 -5.22 5.43
N TYR A 23 7.80 -5.56 5.48
CA TYR A 23 7.33 -6.92 5.26
C TYR A 23 7.73 -7.44 3.87
N GLY A 24 7.56 -6.63 2.81
CA GLY A 24 7.92 -6.99 1.45
C GLY A 24 9.40 -7.32 1.29
N VAL A 25 10.30 -6.52 1.89
CA VAL A 25 11.74 -6.82 1.94
C VAL A 25 11.98 -8.17 2.60
N ILE A 26 11.39 -8.42 3.76
CA ILE A 26 11.57 -9.67 4.49
C ILE A 26 11.08 -10.85 3.64
N SER A 27 9.89 -10.74 3.06
CA SER A 27 9.32 -11.75 2.18
C SER A 27 10.19 -12.03 0.96
N TRP A 28 10.82 -11.00 0.40
CA TRP A 28 11.73 -11.13 -0.74
C TRP A 28 13.05 -11.80 -0.34
N LEU A 29 13.66 -11.39 0.79
CA LEU A 29 14.91 -11.97 1.28
C LEU A 29 14.82 -13.46 1.62
N ILE A 30 13.67 -13.92 2.11
CA ILE A 30 13.42 -15.35 2.36
C ILE A 30 12.97 -16.11 1.10
N GLY A 31 12.91 -15.43 -0.05
CA GLY A 31 12.49 -15.99 -1.34
C GLY A 31 11.02 -16.34 -1.41
N PHE A 32 10.14 -15.78 -0.56
CA PHE A 32 8.68 -16.00 -0.60
C PHE A 32 7.95 -15.10 -1.61
N SER A 33 8.50 -13.92 -1.90
CA SER A 33 8.06 -13.07 -3.01
C SER A 33 9.22 -12.85 -3.96
N GLU A 34 8.96 -12.83 -5.27
CA GLU A 34 9.99 -12.57 -6.29
C GLU A 34 10.21 -11.07 -6.50
N VAL A 35 9.11 -10.30 -6.48
CA VAL A 35 9.12 -8.86 -6.75
C VAL A 35 8.63 -8.11 -5.51
N PRO A 36 9.48 -7.30 -4.87
CA PRO A 36 9.05 -6.45 -3.77
C PRO A 36 8.28 -5.21 -4.25
N PHE A 37 7.51 -4.59 -3.36
CA PHE A 37 6.58 -3.50 -3.71
C PHE A 37 7.23 -2.27 -4.36
N TRP A 38 8.42 -1.86 -3.92
CA TRP A 38 9.11 -0.73 -4.54
C TRP A 38 9.55 -1.05 -5.96
N GLN A 39 9.98 -2.29 -6.24
CA GLN A 39 10.40 -2.72 -7.57
C GLN A 39 9.21 -2.86 -8.50
N TRP A 40 8.09 -3.39 -8.01
CA TRP A 40 6.82 -3.38 -8.75
C TRP A 40 6.43 -1.95 -9.17
N ALA A 41 6.57 -0.98 -8.27
CA ALA A 41 6.31 0.42 -8.61
C ALA A 41 7.35 1.00 -9.59
N SER A 42 8.63 0.62 -9.49
CA SER A 42 9.65 0.99 -10.48
C SER A 42 9.27 0.51 -11.88
N ILE A 43 8.83 -0.75 -12.02
CA ILE A 43 8.42 -1.34 -13.31
C ILE A 43 7.27 -0.52 -13.91
N ILE A 44 6.26 -0.19 -13.12
CA ILE A 44 5.09 0.57 -13.60
C ILE A 44 5.46 2.01 -13.97
N ILE A 45 6.28 2.68 -13.17
CA ILE A 45 6.62 4.09 -13.38
C ILE A 45 7.56 4.26 -14.58
N LEU A 46 8.53 3.36 -14.73
CA LEU A 46 9.55 3.46 -15.77
C LEU A 46 9.17 2.74 -17.05
N GLY A 47 8.23 1.79 -16.98
CA GLY A 47 7.86 0.95 -18.12
C GLY A 47 8.96 -0.03 -18.54
N GLU A 48 9.88 -0.35 -17.62
CA GLU A 48 11.01 -1.25 -17.86
C GLU A 48 10.90 -2.48 -16.95
N PRO A 49 10.95 -3.72 -17.48
CA PRO A 49 10.83 -4.92 -16.66
C PRO A 49 12.09 -5.21 -15.83
N ASP A 50 13.26 -4.75 -16.29
CA ASP A 50 14.55 -5.01 -15.65
C ASP A 50 15.01 -3.80 -14.83
N ILE A 51 14.81 -3.87 -13.52
CA ILE A 51 15.16 -2.80 -12.58
C ILE A 51 16.42 -3.19 -11.81
N GLN A 52 17.54 -2.54 -12.12
CA GLN A 52 18.85 -2.82 -11.50
C GLN A 52 19.53 -1.58 -10.88
N GLY A 53 19.08 -0.38 -11.27
CA GLY A 53 19.68 0.87 -10.84
C GLY A 53 19.17 1.32 -9.46
N ILE A 54 20.08 1.77 -8.60
CA ILE A 54 19.73 2.39 -7.30
C ILE A 54 18.72 3.54 -7.49
N GLY A 55 18.91 4.38 -8.51
CA GLY A 55 17.97 5.46 -8.83
C GLY A 55 16.57 4.96 -9.19
N GLN A 56 16.48 3.84 -9.94
CA GLN A 56 15.21 3.21 -10.30
C GLN A 56 14.49 2.63 -9.07
N HIS A 57 15.23 2.05 -8.12
CA HIS A 57 14.66 1.58 -6.86
C HIS A 57 14.18 2.73 -5.97
N VAL A 58 14.94 3.83 -5.90
CA VAL A 58 14.56 5.02 -5.11
C VAL A 58 13.28 5.65 -5.65
N ILE A 59 13.17 5.84 -6.97
CA ILE A 59 11.96 6.42 -7.56
C ILE A 59 10.75 5.49 -7.37
N GLY A 60 10.94 4.17 -7.47
CA GLY A 60 9.91 3.18 -7.19
C GLY A 60 9.44 3.21 -5.74
N LEU A 61 10.36 3.29 -4.78
CA LEU A 61 10.01 3.39 -3.36
C LEU A 61 9.24 4.67 -3.05
N ILE A 62 9.70 5.82 -3.55
CA ILE A 62 9.01 7.11 -3.37
C ILE A 62 7.63 7.06 -4.02
N GLY A 63 7.55 6.61 -5.28
CA GLY A 63 6.30 6.50 -6.01
C GLY A 63 5.30 5.59 -5.32
N HIS A 64 5.76 4.44 -4.83
CA HIS A 64 4.95 3.52 -4.06
C HIS A 64 4.45 4.14 -2.75
N LEU A 65 5.31 4.82 -1.98
CA LEU A 65 4.91 5.48 -0.74
C LEU A 65 3.89 6.60 -0.99
N VAL A 66 4.10 7.43 -2.01
CA VAL A 66 3.13 8.46 -2.41
C VAL A 66 1.80 7.83 -2.82
N PHE A 67 1.83 6.75 -3.61
CA PHE A 67 0.65 6.01 -4.02
C PHE A 67 -0.13 5.47 -2.81
N THR A 68 0.54 4.81 -1.85
CA THR A 68 -0.11 4.37 -0.61
C THR A 68 -0.65 5.52 0.24
N GLY A 69 0.02 6.68 0.23
CA GLY A 69 -0.46 7.91 0.85
C GLY A 69 -1.76 8.41 0.21
N ILE A 70 -1.83 8.47 -1.12
CA ILE A 70 -3.04 8.88 -1.87
C ILE A 70 -4.21 7.94 -1.55
N LEU A 71 -3.97 6.63 -1.53
CA LEU A 71 -5.00 5.66 -1.13
C LEU A 71 -5.44 5.84 0.33
N GLY A 72 -4.54 6.24 1.21
CA GLY A 72 -4.85 6.61 2.59
C GLY A 72 -5.76 7.85 2.70
N ILE A 73 -5.59 8.83 1.80
CA ILE A 73 -6.52 9.97 1.66
C ILE A 73 -7.91 9.45 1.30
N LEU A 74 -8.02 8.58 0.30
CA LEU A 74 -9.31 8.00 -0.12
C LEU A 74 -9.98 7.28 1.04
N PHE A 75 -9.24 6.47 1.80
CA PHE A 75 -9.76 5.78 2.98
C PHE A 75 -10.29 6.76 4.04
N ALA A 76 -9.54 7.84 4.32
CA ALA A 76 -9.92 8.83 5.33
C ALA A 76 -11.22 9.57 5.00
N TYR A 77 -11.53 9.77 3.71
CA TYR A 77 -12.78 10.37 3.26
C TYR A 77 -13.92 9.36 3.10
N PHE A 78 -13.62 8.09 2.83
CA PHE A 78 -14.63 7.03 2.74
C PHE A 78 -15.21 6.63 4.10
N LEU A 79 -14.35 6.53 5.10
CA LEU A 79 -14.69 6.01 6.42
C LEU A 79 -15.85 6.72 7.16
N PRO A 80 -16.00 8.07 7.15
CA PRO A 80 -17.14 8.75 7.77
C PRO A 80 -18.50 8.32 7.21
N ALA A 81 -18.55 7.83 5.96
CA ALA A 81 -19.77 7.33 5.34
C ALA A 81 -20.19 5.96 5.91
N VAL A 82 -19.29 5.26 6.62
CA VAL A 82 -19.52 3.91 7.11
C VAL A 82 -19.09 3.86 8.58
N SER A 83 -20.01 4.16 9.51
CA SER A 83 -19.98 3.94 10.99
C SER A 83 -18.62 3.62 11.68
N SER A 84 -18.27 4.25 12.80
CA SER A 84 -16.98 4.02 13.50
C SER A 84 -16.73 2.62 14.08
N ARG A 85 -17.68 1.67 13.99
CA ARG A 85 -17.49 0.27 14.41
C ARG A 85 -16.60 -0.51 13.43
N LEU A 86 -15.79 -1.43 13.97
CA LEU A 86 -14.90 -2.34 13.21
C LEU A 86 -13.89 -1.64 12.30
N TYR A 87 -13.27 -0.58 12.81
CA TYR A 87 -12.34 0.29 12.07
C TYR A 87 -11.17 -0.47 11.42
N LEU A 88 -10.54 -1.40 12.15
CA LEU A 88 -9.41 -2.20 11.63
C LEU A 88 -9.84 -3.16 10.52
N PHE A 89 -11.04 -3.77 10.65
CA PHE A 89 -11.59 -4.64 9.62
C PHE A 89 -11.87 -3.88 8.32
N LYS A 90 -12.35 -2.64 8.41
CA LYS A 90 -12.54 -1.77 7.23
C LYS A 90 -11.23 -1.42 6.55
N GLY A 91 -10.21 -1.13 7.33
CA GLY A 91 -8.84 -0.94 6.82
C GLY A 91 -8.35 -2.16 6.07
N TRP A 92 -8.44 -3.34 6.71
CA TRP A 92 -8.09 -4.62 6.10
C TRP A 92 -8.85 -4.89 4.80
N LEU A 93 -10.18 -4.77 4.82
CA LEU A 93 -11.03 -4.99 3.66
C LEU A 93 -10.70 -4.02 2.52
N PHE A 94 -10.44 -2.76 2.84
CA PHE A 94 -9.99 -1.76 1.87
C PHE A 94 -8.65 -2.17 1.26
N GLY A 95 -7.67 -2.58 2.09
CA GLY A 95 -6.38 -3.13 1.65
C GLY A 95 -6.51 -4.27 0.65
N VAL A 96 -7.22 -5.33 1.03
CA VAL A 96 -7.43 -6.51 0.18
C VAL A 96 -8.15 -6.14 -1.12
N THR A 97 -9.16 -5.26 -1.05
CA THR A 97 -9.91 -4.80 -2.23
C THR A 97 -9.01 -4.03 -3.19
N ILE A 98 -8.22 -3.09 -2.69
CA ILE A 98 -7.29 -2.30 -3.50
C ILE A 98 -6.24 -3.19 -4.16
N TRP A 99 -5.65 -4.14 -3.41
CA TRP A 99 -4.73 -5.12 -3.97
C TRP A 99 -5.36 -5.91 -5.12
N PHE A 100 -6.56 -6.45 -4.92
CA PHE A 100 -7.26 -7.22 -5.94
C PHE A 100 -7.52 -6.39 -7.20
N ILE A 101 -7.95 -5.14 -7.05
CA ILE A 101 -8.19 -4.22 -8.18
C ILE A 101 -6.89 -3.94 -8.94
N ILE A 102 -5.81 -3.57 -8.23
CA ILE A 102 -4.52 -3.24 -8.85
C ILE A 102 -3.99 -4.45 -9.65
N TYR A 103 -4.04 -5.64 -9.07
CA TYR A 103 -3.52 -6.86 -9.70
C TYR A 103 -4.38 -7.30 -10.87
N SER A 104 -5.69 -7.16 -10.76
CA SER A 104 -6.61 -7.41 -11.88
C SER A 104 -6.34 -6.46 -13.04
N VAL A 105 -6.07 -5.18 -12.77
CA VAL A 105 -5.70 -4.19 -13.80
C VAL A 105 -4.37 -4.56 -14.44
N SER A 106 -3.31 -4.80 -13.66
CA SER A 106 -2.00 -5.20 -14.20
C SER A 106 -2.07 -6.47 -15.06
N HIS A 107 -2.92 -7.43 -14.68
CA HIS A 107 -3.13 -8.66 -15.43
C HIS A 107 -3.93 -8.43 -16.72
N LEU A 108 -5.02 -7.66 -16.67
CA LEU A 108 -5.85 -7.34 -17.85
C LEU A 108 -5.08 -6.57 -18.93
N PHE A 109 -4.11 -5.75 -18.52
CA PHE A 109 -3.27 -4.98 -19.44
C PHE A 109 -1.91 -5.64 -19.73
N GLU A 110 -1.69 -6.87 -19.25
CA GLU A 110 -0.47 -7.64 -19.50
C GLU A 110 0.82 -6.83 -19.24
N VAL A 111 0.87 -6.09 -18.13
CA VAL A 111 1.99 -5.20 -17.83
C VAL A 111 3.28 -6.01 -17.68
N GLU A 112 4.18 -5.84 -18.65
CA GLU A 112 5.46 -6.56 -18.73
C GLU A 112 6.27 -6.41 -17.44
N GLY A 113 6.92 -7.49 -16.99
CA GLY A 113 7.65 -7.53 -15.72
C GLY A 113 6.78 -7.68 -14.47
N THR A 114 5.45 -7.59 -14.59
CA THR A 114 4.52 -7.85 -13.48
C THR A 114 3.64 -9.08 -13.69
N PHE A 115 3.78 -9.75 -14.83
CA PHE A 115 3.03 -10.95 -15.22
C PHE A 115 3.96 -11.98 -15.91
N PRO A 116 3.80 -13.29 -15.66
CA PRO A 116 2.90 -13.95 -14.71
C PRO A 116 3.30 -13.77 -13.24
N ILE A 117 2.32 -13.82 -12.33
CA ILE A 117 2.56 -13.71 -10.89
C ILE A 117 2.50 -15.10 -10.27
N GLU A 118 3.59 -15.52 -9.63
CA GLU A 118 3.60 -16.76 -8.86
C GLU A 118 2.61 -16.72 -7.68
N LEU A 119 2.02 -17.87 -7.35
CA LEU A 119 1.10 -18.00 -6.22
C LEU A 119 1.72 -17.51 -4.90
N ARG A 120 3.02 -17.74 -4.70
CA ARG A 120 3.75 -17.32 -3.49
C ARG A 120 3.85 -15.80 -3.41
N THR A 121 4.20 -15.16 -4.52
CA THR A 121 4.20 -13.69 -4.68
C THR A 121 2.80 -13.11 -4.47
N ALA A 122 1.77 -13.66 -5.12
CA ALA A 122 0.38 -13.22 -4.93
C ALA A 122 -0.08 -13.33 -3.46
N THR A 123 0.28 -14.44 -2.79
CA THR A 123 0.00 -14.67 -1.37
C THR A 123 0.74 -13.65 -0.49
N SER A 124 2.00 -13.38 -0.79
CA SER A 124 2.75 -12.36 -0.05
C SER A 124 2.13 -10.98 -0.22
N ASN A 125 1.67 -10.65 -1.42
CA ASN A 125 1.10 -9.34 -1.73
C ASN A 125 -0.25 -9.11 -1.02
N VAL A 126 -1.11 -10.14 -0.89
CA VAL A 126 -2.34 -10.01 -0.09
C VAL A 126 -2.05 -9.88 1.41
N ILE A 127 -0.99 -10.51 1.91
CA ILE A 127 -0.52 -10.32 3.30
C ILE A 127 -0.01 -8.89 3.49
N GLY A 128 0.81 -8.39 2.57
CA GLY A 128 1.28 -7.01 2.58
C GLY A 128 0.14 -5.99 2.55
N ALA A 129 -0.84 -6.20 1.67
CA ALA A 129 -2.04 -5.36 1.58
C ALA A 129 -2.89 -5.40 2.86
N SER A 130 -2.97 -6.58 3.50
CA SER A 130 -3.64 -6.75 4.80
C SER A 130 -2.93 -5.95 5.90
N ILE A 131 -1.59 -6.04 5.95
CA ILE A 131 -0.75 -5.26 6.87
C ILE A 131 -0.95 -3.77 6.64
N TRP A 132 -0.86 -3.32 5.38
CA TRP A 132 -1.06 -1.92 5.00
C TRP A 132 -2.42 -1.42 5.47
N GLY A 133 -3.50 -2.13 5.15
CA GLY A 133 -4.86 -1.72 5.49
C GLY A 133 -5.09 -1.61 6.99
N VAL A 134 -4.58 -2.57 7.78
CA VAL A 134 -4.68 -2.54 9.25
C VAL A 134 -3.88 -1.38 9.83
N VAL A 135 -2.64 -1.17 9.38
CA VAL A 135 -1.78 -0.08 9.88
C VAL A 135 -2.34 1.29 9.49
N LEU A 136 -2.79 1.46 8.24
CA LEU A 136 -3.48 2.66 7.76
C LEU A 136 -4.64 3.01 8.69
N ALA A 137 -5.50 2.05 8.98
CA ALA A 137 -6.64 2.25 9.84
C ALA A 137 -6.23 2.54 11.30
N ALA A 138 -5.25 1.83 11.85
CA ALA A 138 -4.76 2.07 13.21
C ALA A 138 -4.17 3.49 13.35
N VAL A 139 -3.30 3.90 12.42
CA VAL A 139 -2.64 5.21 12.44
C VAL A 139 -3.65 6.32 12.26
N LEU A 140 -4.59 6.19 11.30
CA LEU A 140 -5.62 7.20 11.10
C LEU A 140 -6.51 7.37 12.34
N ALA A 141 -6.89 6.27 12.99
CA ALA A 141 -7.66 6.31 14.23
C ALA A 141 -6.91 7.02 15.38
N ILE A 142 -5.59 6.82 15.48
CA ILE A 142 -4.74 7.52 16.47
C ILE A 142 -4.70 9.03 16.16
N LEU A 143 -4.51 9.41 14.90
CA LEU A 143 -4.47 10.81 14.46
C LEU A 143 -5.83 11.51 14.63
N ASP A 144 -6.94 10.79 14.41
CA ASP A 144 -8.30 11.30 14.62
C ASP A 144 -8.64 11.47 16.11
N LYS A 145 -8.17 10.57 16.98
CA LYS A 145 -8.38 10.69 18.43
C LYS A 145 -7.66 11.89 19.02
N LYS A 146 -6.42 12.17 18.59
CA LYS A 146 -5.66 13.34 19.06
C LYS A 146 -6.40 14.66 18.79
N ARG A 147 -7.21 14.75 17.72
CA ARG A 147 -8.04 15.91 17.42
C ARG A 147 -9.19 16.14 18.43
N LYS A 148 -9.71 15.10 19.09
CA LYS A 148 -10.86 15.27 20.00
C LYS A 148 -10.46 15.75 21.40
N VAL A 149 -9.17 15.81 21.70
CA VAL A 149 -8.64 16.09 23.05
C VAL A 149 -8.07 17.51 23.17
N THR A 150 -7.80 18.15 22.03
CA THR A 150 -7.47 19.59 21.88
C THR A 150 -8.67 20.33 21.33
#